data_AF-A0A1I1V4J0-F1
#
_entry.id   AF-A0A1I1V4J0-F1
#
_cell.length_a   1.000
_cell.length_b   1.000
_cell.length_c   1.000
_cell.angle_alpha   90.00
_cell.angle_beta   90.00
_cell.angle_gamma   90.00
#
_symmetry.space_group_name_H-M   'P 1'
#
loop_
_entity.id
_entity.type
_entity.pdbx_description
1 polymer ?
#
loop_
_entity_poly.entity_id
_entity_poly.type
_entity_poly.pdbx_seq_one_letter_code
_entity_poly.pdbx_strand_id
1 'polypeptide(L)'
;MSISAFIIDPEDEFERSFNLPVATEAFYKQYWEPAVEELGLEWAALFQGGTDVEREDVPVILEEISKLKEWVTSKMSGDAAEHMLRRLNLLETELPGAFKRGGAVVYIG
;
A
#
# COMPACT_ATOMS: atom_id res chain seq x y z
N MET A 1 -8.96 13.10 0.74
CA MET A 1 -9.65 11.81 0.57
C MET A 1 -8.80 10.72 1.23
N SER A 2 -9.16 9.43 1.14
CA SER A 2 -8.37 8.33 1.71
C SER A 2 -7.90 7.39 0.60
N ILE A 3 -6.66 6.93 0.70
CA ILE A 3 -6.07 5.93 -0.17
C ILE A 3 -6.31 4.56 0.45
N SER A 4 -6.88 3.63 -0.31
CA SER A 4 -7.17 2.26 0.14
C SER A 4 -6.97 1.25 -0.98
N ALA A 5 -6.60 0.02 -0.62
CA ALA A 5 -6.56 -1.10 -1.53
C ALA A 5 -7.86 -1.91 -1.46
N PHE A 6 -8.48 -2.22 -2.59
CA PHE A 6 -9.66 -3.10 -2.65
C PHE A 6 -9.68 -3.90 -3.95
N ILE A 7 -10.35 -5.06 -3.93
CA ILE A 7 -10.44 -5.93 -5.12
C ILE A 7 -11.48 -5.38 -6.09
N ILE A 8 -11.10 -5.26 -7.36
CA ILE A 8 -11.99 -4.93 -8.47
C ILE A 8 -12.75 -6.20 -8.88
N ASP A 9 -14.04 -6.03 -9.19
CA ASP A 9 -14.94 -7.11 -9.60
C ASP A 9 -14.91 -8.33 -8.65
N PRO A 10 -15.27 -8.14 -7.37
CA PRO A 10 -15.17 -9.21 -6.37
C PRO A 10 -16.19 -10.33 -6.63
N GLU A 11 -15.71 -11.57 -6.63
CA GLU A 11 -16.51 -12.77 -6.95
C GLU A 11 -17.14 -13.42 -5.71
N ASP A 12 -16.52 -13.27 -4.53
CA ASP A 12 -16.98 -13.88 -3.27
C ASP A 12 -17.12 -12.87 -2.10
N GLU A 13 -17.61 -13.33 -0.95
CA GLU A 13 -17.80 -12.48 0.24
C GLU A 13 -16.48 -11.95 0.82
N PHE A 14 -15.40 -12.71 0.71
CA PHE A 14 -14.08 -12.28 1.16
C PHE A 14 -13.59 -11.12 0.29
N GLU A 15 -13.67 -11.27 -1.04
CA GLU A 15 -13.23 -10.23 -1.97
C GLU A 15 -14.05 -8.95 -1.83
N ARG A 16 -15.38 -9.07 -1.62
CA ARG A 16 -16.27 -7.92 -1.36
C ARG A 16 -15.92 -7.18 -0.07
N SER A 17 -15.38 -7.90 0.90
CA SER A 17 -15.00 -7.34 2.20
C SER A 17 -13.53 -6.92 2.25
N PHE A 18 -12.76 -7.19 1.20
CA PHE A 18 -11.34 -6.88 1.16
C PHE A 18 -11.15 -5.37 0.99
N ASN A 19 -10.67 -4.73 2.05
CA ASN A 19 -10.31 -3.32 2.06
C ASN A 19 -9.10 -3.11 2.98
N LEU A 20 -7.99 -2.63 2.41
CA LEU A 20 -6.80 -2.27 3.18
C LEU A 20 -6.64 -0.75 3.19
N PRO A 21 -6.84 -0.09 4.33
CA PRO A 21 -6.54 1.33 4.45
C PRO A 21 -5.02 1.56 4.34
N VAL A 22 -4.60 2.40 3.38
CA VAL A 22 -3.19 2.77 3.16
C VAL A 22 -2.84 4.03 3.95
N ALA A 23 -3.47 5.14 3.61
CA ALA A 23 -3.23 6.43 4.23
C ALA A 23 -4.40 7.39 3.99
N THR A 24 -4.50 8.45 4.77
CA THR A 24 -5.24 9.63 4.30
C THR A 24 -4.39 10.36 3.28
N GLU A 25 -5.01 11.05 2.33
CA GLU A 25 -4.28 11.82 1.32
C GLU A 25 -3.35 12.88 1.93
N ALA A 26 -3.79 13.52 3.02
CA ALA A 26 -2.96 14.48 3.76
C ALA A 26 -1.74 13.81 4.39
N PHE A 27 -1.91 12.63 5.01
CA PHE A 27 -0.81 11.88 5.59
C PHE A 27 0.15 11.37 4.51
N TYR A 28 -0.38 10.94 3.37
CA TYR A 28 0.40 10.51 2.23
C TYR A 28 1.30 11.64 1.72
N LYS A 29 0.73 12.82 1.44
CA LYS A 29 1.48 14.01 1.00
C LYS A 29 2.55 14.44 2.00
N GLN A 30 2.25 14.33 3.29
CA GLN A 30 3.15 14.78 4.34
C GLN A 30 4.32 13.82 4.59
N TYR A 31 4.11 12.50 4.48
CA TYR A 31 5.09 11.50 4.93
C TYR A 31 5.45 10.45 3.88
N TRP A 32 4.50 9.98 3.08
CA TRP A 32 4.77 8.95 2.07
C TRP A 32 5.46 9.55 0.86
N GLU A 33 4.94 10.65 0.32
CA GLU A 33 5.45 11.29 -0.90
C GLU A 33 6.94 11.67 -0.77
N PRO A 34 7.42 12.32 0.31
CA PRO A 34 8.86 12.59 0.48
C PRO A 34 9.72 11.32 0.56
N ALA A 35 9.21 10.27 1.21
CA ALA A 35 9.94 9.00 1.35
C ALA A 35 10.03 8.27 0.01
N VAL A 36 8.94 8.25 -0.75
CA VAL A 36 8.84 7.68 -2.10
C VAL A 36 9.79 8.40 -3.05
N GLU A 37 9.81 9.73 -3.03
CA GLU A 37 10.73 10.54 -3.83
C GLU A 37 12.19 10.30 -3.46
N GLU A 38 12.53 10.28 -2.16
CA GLU A 38 13.92 10.04 -1.69
C GLU A 38 14.43 8.64 -2.08
N LEU A 39 13.55 7.63 -2.01
CA LEU A 39 13.88 6.24 -2.31
C LEU A 39 13.75 5.87 -3.79
N GLY A 40 13.14 6.75 -4.62
CA GLY A 40 12.88 6.49 -6.03
C GLY A 40 11.94 5.31 -6.26
N LEU A 41 10.87 5.21 -5.48
CA LEU A 41 9.90 4.11 -5.56
C LEU A 41 8.88 4.38 -6.67
N GLU A 42 8.56 3.37 -7.47
CA GLU A 42 7.69 3.50 -8.64
C GLU A 42 6.24 3.16 -8.27
N TRP A 43 5.99 2.02 -7.61
CA TRP A 43 4.64 1.58 -7.29
C TRP A 43 3.98 2.43 -6.23
N ALA A 44 4.69 2.66 -5.12
CA ALA A 44 4.18 3.48 -4.04
C ALA A 44 3.78 4.87 -4.56
N ALA A 45 4.56 5.48 -5.46
CA ALA A 45 4.25 6.77 -6.08
C ALA A 45 2.88 6.84 -6.77
N LEU A 46 2.40 5.72 -7.31
CA LEU A 46 1.12 5.65 -8.01
C LEU A 46 -0.08 5.60 -7.06
N PHE A 47 0.11 5.24 -5.78
CA PHE A 47 -1.01 5.04 -4.84
C PHE A 47 -1.87 6.29 -4.63
N GLN A 48 -1.31 7.50 -4.74
CA GLN A 48 -2.13 8.71 -4.63
C GLN A 48 -3.01 8.96 -5.87
N GLY A 49 -2.55 8.53 -7.05
CA GLY A 49 -3.24 8.71 -8.33
C GLY A 49 -4.22 7.59 -8.66
N GLY A 50 -4.10 6.44 -7.98
CA GLY A 50 -4.82 5.23 -8.34
C GLY A 50 -3.99 4.34 -9.27
N THR A 51 -3.83 3.08 -8.91
CA THR A 51 -3.25 2.06 -9.80
C THR A 51 -3.92 0.72 -9.62
N ASP A 52 -4.01 -0.02 -10.72
CA ASP A 52 -4.37 -1.43 -10.70
C ASP A 52 -3.11 -2.24 -10.41
N VAL A 53 -3.26 -3.25 -9.56
CA VAL A 53 -2.20 -4.16 -9.12
C VAL A 53 -2.63 -5.58 -9.46
N GLU A 54 -1.80 -6.27 -10.22
CA GLU A 54 -1.96 -7.68 -10.52
C GLU A 54 -1.03 -8.53 -9.63
N ARG A 55 -1.25 -9.85 -9.65
CA ARG A 55 -0.48 -10.78 -8.81
C ARG A 55 1.03 -10.72 -9.09
N GLU A 56 1.41 -10.44 -10.33
CA GLU A 56 2.80 -10.40 -10.78
C GLU A 56 3.55 -9.18 -10.23
N ASP A 57 2.84 -8.12 -9.87
CA ASP A 57 3.39 -6.87 -9.35
C ASP A 57 3.68 -6.94 -7.84
N VAL A 58 2.95 -7.81 -7.13
CA VAL A 58 3.01 -7.94 -5.66
C VAL A 58 4.43 -8.08 -5.14
N PRO A 59 5.33 -8.92 -5.70
CA PRO A 59 6.70 -9.03 -5.21
C PRO A 59 7.44 -7.68 -5.22
N VAL A 60 7.30 -6.89 -6.29
CA VAL A 60 7.96 -5.58 -6.41
C VAL A 60 7.37 -4.59 -5.41
N ILE A 61 6.05 -4.56 -5.25
CA ILE A 61 5.37 -3.71 -4.26
C ILE A 61 5.82 -4.03 -2.84
N LEU A 62 5.97 -5.33 -2.50
CA LEU A 62 6.45 -5.74 -1.18
C LEU A 62 7.91 -5.31 -0.93
N GLU A 63 8.77 -5.34 -1.96
CA GLU A 63 10.13 -4.80 -1.86
C GLU A 63 10.13 -3.29 -1.57
N GLU A 64 9.26 -2.52 -2.22
CA GLU A 64 9.11 -1.08 -1.94
C GLU A 64 8.58 -0.80 -0.54
N ILE A 65 7.59 -1.58 -0.09
CA ILE A 65 7.05 -1.50 1.28
C ILE A 65 8.16 -1.77 2.32
N SER A 66 9.03 -2.75 2.06
CA SER A 66 10.18 -3.03 2.92
C SER A 66 11.12 -1.82 3.02
N LYS A 67 11.46 -1.19 1.88
CA LYS A 67 12.29 0.03 1.86
C LYS A 67 11.64 1.19 2.61
N LEU A 68 10.32 1.37 2.48
CA LEU A 68 9.58 2.38 3.26
C LEU A 68 9.64 2.12 4.76
N LYS A 69 9.51 0.86 5.21
CA LYS A 69 9.62 0.51 6.64
C LYS A 69 10.99 0.87 7.20
N GLU A 70 12.06 0.58 6.46
CA GLU A 70 13.43 0.95 6.84
C GLU A 70 13.61 2.46 6.90
N TRP A 71 13.07 3.20 5.92
CA TRP A 71 13.12 4.65 5.89
C TRP A 71 12.36 5.27 7.08
N VAL A 72 11.16 4.79 7.39
CA VAL A 72 10.37 5.27 8.53
C VAL A 72 11.12 5.02 9.84
N THR A 73 11.71 3.83 10.00
CA THR A 73 12.46 3.46 11.21
C THR A 73 13.72 4.30 11.39
N SER A 74 14.33 4.78 10.31
CA SER A 74 15.57 5.56 10.36
C SER A 74 15.36 7.08 10.40
N LYS A 75 14.27 7.60 9.83
CA LYS A 75 14.04 9.05 9.65
C LYS A 75 12.88 9.61 10.45
N MET A 76 11.91 8.79 10.86
CA MET A 76 10.73 9.25 11.60
C MET A 76 10.77 8.79 13.06
N SER A 77 9.97 9.45 13.89
CA SER A 77 9.73 9.03 15.28
C SER A 77 8.34 9.50 15.74
N GLY A 78 7.86 8.94 16.86
CA GLY A 78 6.56 9.26 17.45
C GLY A 78 5.37 8.69 16.67
N ASP A 79 4.18 9.18 16.98
CA ASP A 79 2.89 8.63 16.53
C ASP A 79 2.77 8.50 15.00
N ALA A 80 3.36 9.44 14.25
CA ALA A 80 3.34 9.37 12.79
C ALA A 80 4.14 8.17 12.26
N ALA A 81 5.29 7.87 12.84
CA ALA A 81 6.10 6.72 12.47
C ALA A 81 5.37 5.41 12.79
N GLU A 82 4.80 5.31 14.00
CA GLU A 82 4.02 4.15 14.42
C GLU A 82 2.79 3.94 13.53
N HIS A 83 2.11 5.02 13.17
CA HIS A 83 0.97 4.98 12.26
C HIS A 83 1.37 4.45 10.88
N MET A 84 2.44 5.00 10.29
CA MET A 84 2.90 4.60 8.96
C MET A 84 3.39 3.13 8.95
N LEU A 85 4.16 2.71 9.95
CA LEU A 85 4.61 1.32 10.09
C LEU A 85 3.44 0.35 10.21
N ARG A 86 2.39 0.72 10.97
CA ARG A 86 1.18 -0.12 11.07
C ARG A 86 0.51 -0.32 9.70
N ARG A 87 0.46 0.73 8.87
CA ARG A 87 -0.13 0.66 7.52
C ARG A 87 0.73 -0.16 6.56
N LEU A 88 2.05 0.04 6.59
CA LEU A 88 3.00 -0.72 5.80
C LEU A 88 2.97 -2.21 6.15
N ASN A 89 2.94 -2.55 7.44
CA ASN A 89 2.82 -3.94 7.88
C ASN A 89 1.50 -4.58 7.42
N LEU A 90 0.38 -3.83 7.48
CA LEU A 90 -0.90 -4.34 7.01
C LEU A 90 -0.88 -4.63 5.50
N LEU A 91 -0.29 -3.75 4.70
CA LEU A 91 -0.12 -3.97 3.27
C LEU A 91 0.78 -5.18 2.99
N GLU A 92 1.92 -5.27 3.69
CA GLU A 92 2.85 -6.39 3.54
C GLU A 92 2.20 -7.75 3.83
N THR A 93 1.36 -7.84 4.86
CA THR A 93 0.75 -9.11 5.28
C THR A 93 -0.51 -9.46 4.50
N GLU A 94 -1.35 -8.48 4.17
CA GLU A 94 -2.70 -8.75 3.64
C GLU A 94 -2.79 -8.61 2.12
N LEU A 95 -1.96 -7.78 1.48
CA LEU A 95 -2.03 -7.57 0.01
C LEU A 95 -1.88 -8.88 -0.78
N PRO A 96 -0.95 -9.80 -0.45
CA PRO A 96 -0.84 -11.09 -1.14
C PRO A 96 -2.13 -11.93 -1.03
N GLY A 97 -2.86 -11.77 0.07
CA GLY A 97 -4.12 -12.46 0.34
C GLY A 97 -5.27 -12.05 -0.57
N ALA A 98 -5.14 -10.93 -1.30
CA ALA A 98 -6.11 -10.50 -2.30
C ALA A 98 -6.11 -11.41 -3.54
N PHE A 99 -4.95 -11.98 -3.89
CA PHE A 99 -4.73 -12.72 -5.14
C PHE A 99 -4.97 -14.22 -4.99
N LYS A 100 -6.07 -14.59 -4.34
CA LYS A 100 -6.50 -15.99 -4.15
C LYS A 100 -6.79 -16.66 -5.50
N ARG A 101 -7.42 -15.92 -6.42
CA ARG A 101 -7.64 -16.32 -7.80
C ARG A 101 -6.65 -15.62 -8.73
N GLY A 102 -6.28 -16.27 -9.84
CA GLY A 102 -5.28 -15.76 -10.77
C GLY A 102 -5.67 -14.48 -11.51
N GLY A 103 -6.97 -14.16 -11.59
CA GLY A 103 -7.49 -12.96 -12.28
C GLY A 103 -8.00 -11.86 -11.35
N ALA A 104 -7.64 -11.89 -10.06
CA ALA A 104 -7.98 -10.80 -9.16
C ALA A 104 -7.10 -9.57 -9.46
N VAL A 105 -7.73 -8.41 -9.50
CA VAL A 105 -7.05 -7.10 -9.65
C VAL A 105 -7.36 -6.29 -8.40
N VAL A 106 -6.34 -5.68 -7.81
CA VAL A 106 -6.50 -4.78 -6.66
C VAL A 106 -6.30 -3.36 -7.13
N TYR A 107 -7.28 -2.49 -6.91
CA TYR A 107 -7.10 -1.05 -7.07
C TYR A 107 -6.50 -0.48 -5.79
N ILE A 108 -5.46 0.35 -5.90
CA ILE A 108 -4.90 1.14 -4.79
C ILE A 108 -4.98 2.62 -5.13
N GLY A 109 -5.85 3.37 -4.43
CA GLY A 109 -6.10 4.80 -4.65
C GLY A 109 -7.00 5.43 -3.61
#